data_AF-A0A4V1QRF2-F1
#
_entry.id   AF-A0A4V1QRF2-F1
#
_cell.length_a   1.000
_cell.length_b   1.000
_cell.length_c   1.000
_cell.angle_alpha   90.00
_cell.angle_beta   90.00
_cell.angle_gamma   90.00
#
_symmetry.space_group_name_H-M   'P 1'
#
loop_
_entity.id
_entity.type
_entity.pdbx_description
1 polymer ?
#
loop_
_entity_poly.entity_id
_entity_poly.type
_entity_poly.pdbx_seq_one_letter_code
_entity_poly.pdbx_strand_id
1 'polypeptide(L)'
;RAAHEDALAARLHDGLAALPGVRVLRGFGDLDDRLGIATIELERGSVGLVAAALAAEHGISVRAGRFCAHPFFDRLATRANGLRVSLGAGSSADDVDRLLDALARLVADGPEHAYDRTPAGWCPRTDDRPRPSFA
;
A
#
# COMPACT_ATOMS: atom_id res chain seq x y z
N ARG A 1 15.30 -18.53 -6.57
CA ARG A 1 14.42 -17.48 -7.15
C ARG A 1 13.00 -17.63 -6.65
N ALA A 2 12.27 -18.70 -7.01
CA ALA A 2 10.92 -18.98 -6.45
C ALA A 2 10.89 -18.90 -4.92
N ALA A 3 11.74 -19.68 -4.23
CA ALA A 3 11.85 -19.63 -2.77
C ALA A 3 12.15 -18.24 -2.17
N HIS A 4 12.79 -17.33 -2.92
CA HIS A 4 13.01 -15.96 -2.47
C HIS A 4 11.75 -15.10 -2.63
N GLU A 5 11.10 -15.19 -3.79
CA GLU A 5 9.84 -14.53 -4.07
C GLU A 5 8.75 -15.00 -3.09
N ASP A 6 8.69 -16.29 -2.79
CA ASP A 6 7.76 -16.90 -1.81
C ASP A 6 8.04 -16.38 -0.39
N ALA A 7 9.31 -16.32 0.02
CA ALA A 7 9.69 -15.80 1.32
C ALA A 7 9.31 -14.32 1.49
N LEU A 8 9.48 -13.50 0.45
CA LEU A 8 9.07 -12.10 0.47
C LEU A 8 7.55 -11.95 0.46
N ALA A 9 6.84 -12.77 -0.31
CA ALA A 9 5.38 -12.78 -0.33
C ALA A 9 4.83 -13.14 1.05
N ALA A 10 5.33 -14.20 1.68
CA ALA A 10 4.97 -14.57 3.05
C ALA A 10 5.23 -13.43 4.03
N ARG A 11 6.44 -12.85 4.01
CA ARG A 11 6.81 -11.71 4.87
C ARG A 11 5.85 -10.52 4.72
N LEU A 12 5.54 -10.14 3.48
CA LEU A 12 4.61 -9.04 3.18
C LEU A 12 3.21 -9.36 3.74
N HIS A 13 2.71 -10.56 3.46
CA HIS A 13 1.36 -10.95 3.82
C HIS A 13 1.14 -11.11 5.32
N ASP A 14 2.12 -11.70 6.01
CA ASP A 14 2.09 -11.89 7.46
C ASP A 14 2.22 -10.54 8.17
N GLY A 15 3.14 -9.69 7.70
CA GLY A 15 3.31 -8.34 8.20
C GLY A 15 2.03 -7.50 8.08
N LEU A 16 1.42 -7.47 6.88
CA LEU A 16 0.17 -6.72 6.66
C LEU A 16 -1.00 -7.25 7.49
N ALA A 17 -1.07 -8.57 7.72
CA ALA A 17 -2.11 -9.17 8.54
C ALA A 17 -1.96 -8.84 10.04
N ALA A 18 -0.75 -8.52 10.50
CA ALA A 18 -0.47 -8.15 11.88
C ALA A 18 -0.72 -6.66 12.18
N LEU A 19 -0.90 -5.81 11.17
CA LEU A 19 -1.07 -4.37 11.37
C LEU A 19 -2.49 -4.02 11.87
N PRO A 20 -2.65 -3.35 13.02
CA PRO A 20 -3.94 -2.84 13.46
C PRO A 20 -4.50 -1.81 12.47
N GLY A 21 -5.81 -1.82 12.23
CA GLY A 21 -6.45 -0.88 11.32
C GLY A 21 -6.27 -1.21 9.82
N VAL A 22 -5.58 -2.31 9.51
CA VAL A 22 -5.36 -2.80 8.14
C VAL A 22 -6.13 -4.10 7.93
N ARG A 23 -6.92 -4.16 6.85
CA ARG A 23 -7.65 -5.36 6.46
C ARG A 23 -7.16 -5.86 5.11
N VAL A 24 -6.52 -7.03 5.06
CA VAL A 24 -6.10 -7.65 3.81
C VAL A 24 -7.32 -8.26 3.09
N LEU A 25 -7.58 -7.85 1.86
CA LEU A 25 -8.65 -8.42 1.03
C LEU A 25 -8.24 -9.80 0.52
N ARG A 26 -9.11 -10.79 0.73
CA ARG A 26 -8.92 -12.18 0.31
C ARG A 26 -10.20 -12.70 -0.35
N GLY A 27 -10.12 -13.05 -1.63
CA GLY A 27 -11.26 -13.57 -2.39
C GLY A 27 -11.58 -15.04 -2.13
N PHE A 28 -10.57 -15.81 -1.70
CA PHE A 28 -10.64 -17.25 -1.48
C PHE A 28 -9.87 -17.56 -0.18
N GLY A 29 -10.50 -18.23 0.76
CA GLY A 29 -9.98 -18.42 2.13
C GLY A 29 -9.03 -19.60 2.29
N ASP A 30 -8.94 -20.46 1.28
CA ASP A 30 -8.33 -21.79 1.28
C ASP A 30 -7.12 -21.90 0.32
N LEU A 31 -6.60 -20.77 -0.16
CA LEU A 31 -5.44 -20.74 -1.05
C LEU A 31 -4.18 -20.35 -0.27
N ASP A 32 -3.28 -21.32 -0.15
CA ASP A 32 -1.96 -21.16 0.48
C ASP A 32 -0.92 -20.55 -0.48
N ASP A 33 -1.12 -20.68 -1.79
CA ASP A 33 -0.25 -20.05 -2.80
C ASP A 33 -0.58 -18.57 -2.94
N ARG A 34 0.38 -17.71 -2.58
CA ARG A 34 0.19 -16.26 -2.55
C ARG A 34 1.32 -15.57 -3.29
N LEU A 35 0.93 -14.92 -4.38
CA LEU A 35 1.78 -13.99 -5.09
C LEU A 35 2.25 -12.85 -4.16
N GLY A 36 3.39 -12.25 -4.51
CA GLY A 36 3.93 -11.03 -3.89
C GLY A 36 3.09 -9.78 -4.16
N ILE A 37 1.77 -9.88 -4.12
CA ILE A 37 0.81 -8.80 -4.31
C ILE A 37 -0.26 -8.89 -3.22
N ALA A 38 -0.54 -7.78 -2.56
CA ALA A 38 -1.55 -7.68 -1.52
C ALA A 38 -2.43 -6.46 -1.80
N THR A 39 -3.74 -6.63 -1.62
CA THR A 39 -4.68 -5.51 -1.58
C THR A 39 -5.21 -5.38 -0.17
N ILE A 40 -5.14 -4.19 0.40
CA ILE A 40 -5.61 -3.87 1.73
C ILE A 40 -6.68 -2.78 1.69
N GLU A 41 -7.51 -2.77 2.72
CA GLU A 41 -8.32 -1.63 3.13
C GLU A 41 -7.79 -1.08 4.44
N LEU A 42 -8.06 0.20 4.67
CA LEU A 42 -7.82 0.85 5.95
C LEU A 42 -9.16 1.01 6.67
N GLU A 43 -9.20 0.65 7.95
CA GLU A 43 -10.39 0.80 8.80
C GLU A 43 -10.82 2.27 8.93
N ARG A 44 -9.88 3.20 8.77
CA ARG A 44 -10.10 4.65 8.82
C ARG A 44 -9.20 5.36 7.79
N GLY A 45 -9.54 6.60 7.48
CA GLY A 45 -8.75 7.42 6.56
C GLY A 45 -8.89 7.06 5.09
N SER A 46 -8.03 7.66 4.26
CA SER A 46 -8.05 7.52 2.81
C SER A 46 -6.82 6.75 2.33
N VAL A 47 -7.02 5.66 1.58
CA VAL A 47 -5.92 4.95 0.90
C VAL A 47 -5.17 5.83 -0.10
N GLY A 48 -5.83 6.85 -0.66
CA GLY A 48 -5.19 7.83 -1.54
C GLY A 48 -4.23 8.75 -0.78
N LEU A 49 -4.61 9.17 0.43
CA LEU A 49 -3.74 9.98 1.29
C LEU A 49 -2.53 9.15 1.74
N VAL A 50 -2.76 7.93 2.23
CA VAL A 50 -1.68 7.04 2.66
C VAL A 50 -0.74 6.70 1.50
N ALA A 51 -1.25 6.49 0.28
CA ALA A 51 -0.40 6.29 -0.90
C ALA A 51 0.49 7.52 -1.20
N ALA A 52 -0.07 8.72 -1.09
CA ALA A 52 0.69 9.96 -1.30
C ALA A 52 1.76 10.15 -0.20
N ALA A 53 1.41 9.85 1.05
CA ALA A 53 2.33 9.96 2.18
C ALA A 53 3.47 8.93 2.12
N LEU A 54 3.17 7.67 1.81
CA LEU A 54 4.19 6.66 1.55
C LEU A 54 5.20 7.12 0.49
N ALA A 55 4.73 7.75 -0.58
CA ALA A 55 5.59 8.24 -1.65
C ALA A 55 6.41 9.48 -1.25
N ALA A 56 5.81 10.43 -0.54
CA ALA A 56 6.46 11.68 -0.18
C ALA A 56 7.39 11.57 1.03
N GLU A 57 6.98 10.87 2.08
CA GLU A 57 7.69 10.80 3.37
C GLU A 57 8.63 9.59 3.46
N HIS A 58 8.37 8.53 2.69
CA HIS A 58 9.12 7.28 2.80
C HIS A 58 9.73 6.79 1.48
N GLY A 59 9.46 7.45 0.35
CA GLY A 59 9.96 7.02 -0.96
C GLY A 59 9.34 5.71 -1.47
N ILE A 60 8.17 5.33 -0.96
CA ILE A 60 7.53 4.05 -1.24
C ILE A 60 6.34 4.24 -2.18
N SER A 61 6.41 3.63 -3.36
CA SER A 61 5.36 3.73 -4.38
C SER A 61 4.38 2.55 -4.33
N VAL A 62 3.10 2.87 -4.17
CA VAL A 62 1.98 1.93 -4.12
C VAL A 62 0.82 2.44 -4.98
N ARG A 63 -0.23 1.63 -5.19
CA ARG A 63 -1.40 2.03 -5.97
C ARG A 63 -2.66 2.06 -5.11
N ALA A 64 -3.39 3.18 -5.12
CA ALA A 64 -4.73 3.28 -4.55
C ALA A 64 -5.80 3.17 -5.65
N GLY A 65 -6.87 2.43 -5.41
CA GLY A 65 -7.99 2.31 -6.36
C GLY A 65 -8.75 0.98 -6.27
N ARG A 66 -9.38 0.61 -7.39
CA ARG A 66 -10.11 -0.67 -7.57
C ARG A 66 -9.42 -1.66 -8.52
N PHE A 67 -8.27 -1.27 -9.08
CA PHE A 67 -7.40 -2.13 -9.91
C PHE A 67 -8.11 -2.81 -11.10
N CYS A 68 -9.05 -2.13 -11.74
CA CYS A 68 -9.95 -2.68 -12.76
C CYS A 68 -10.86 -3.83 -12.28
N ALA A 69 -10.78 -4.22 -11.02
CA ALA A 69 -11.56 -5.28 -10.39
C ALA A 69 -12.81 -4.71 -9.68
N HIS A 70 -13.55 -3.83 -10.36
CA HIS A 70 -14.73 -3.16 -9.78
C HIS A 70 -15.76 -4.15 -9.22
N PRO A 71 -16.15 -5.22 -9.95
CA PRO A 71 -17.13 -6.18 -9.43
C PRO A 71 -16.64 -6.94 -8.19
N PHE A 72 -15.33 -7.15 -8.08
CA PHE A 72 -14.73 -7.79 -6.91
C PHE A 72 -14.85 -6.90 -5.68
N PHE A 73 -14.56 -5.60 -5.82
CA PHE A 73 -14.76 -4.63 -4.76
C PHE A 73 -16.23 -4.55 -4.34
N ASP A 74 -17.15 -4.51 -5.30
CA ASP A 74 -18.58 -4.43 -4.98
C ASP A 74 -19.10 -5.67 -4.23
N ARG A 75 -18.42 -6.82 -4.33
CA ARG A 75 -18.83 -8.08 -3.68
C ARG A 75 -18.16 -8.35 -2.32
N LEU A 76 -16.88 -7.97 -2.16
CA LEU A 76 -16.04 -8.41 -1.03
C LEU A 76 -15.48 -7.25 -0.19
N ALA A 77 -15.32 -6.07 -0.80
CA ALA A 77 -14.75 -4.93 -0.12
C ALA A 77 -15.77 -4.31 0.84
N THR A 78 -15.31 -3.80 1.97
CA THR A 78 -16.13 -3.01 2.90
C THR A 78 -15.97 -1.52 2.63
N ARG A 79 -14.95 -1.16 1.86
CA ARG A 79 -14.64 0.21 1.45
C ARG A 79 -14.73 0.36 -0.06
N ALA A 80 -14.90 1.59 -0.51
CA ALA A 80 -15.06 1.91 -1.92
C ALA A 80 -13.78 1.72 -2.77
N ASN A 81 -12.61 1.55 -2.14
CA ASN A 81 -11.33 1.33 -2.80
C ASN A 81 -10.32 0.76 -1.79
N GLY A 82 -9.19 0.27 -2.32
CA GLY A 82 -8.10 -0.29 -1.52
C GLY A 82 -6.75 0.30 -1.90
N LEU A 83 -5.74 -0.11 -1.15
CA LEU A 83 -4.33 0.11 -1.43
C LEU A 83 -3.71 -1.21 -1.87
N ARG A 84 -2.97 -1.21 -2.97
CA ARG A 84 -2.27 -2.39 -3.49
C ARG A 84 -0.77 -2.21 -3.38
N VAL A 85 -0.16 -3.19 -2.73
CA VAL A 85 1.28 -3.40 -2.67
C VAL A 85 1.64 -4.51 -3.65
N SER A 86 2.71 -4.35 -4.40
CA SER A 86 3.18 -5.35 -5.35
C SER A 86 4.70 -5.39 -5.32
N LEU A 87 5.26 -6.57 -5.11
CA LEU A 87 6.69 -6.84 -5.15
C LEU A 87 7.13 -7.10 -6.59
N GLY A 88 8.35 -6.71 -6.91
CA GLY A 88 8.99 -6.94 -8.20
C GLY A 88 10.29 -7.71 -8.06
N ALA A 89 10.95 -7.99 -9.19
CA ALA A 89 12.20 -8.75 -9.22
C ALA A 89 13.37 -8.10 -8.44
N GLY A 90 13.31 -6.79 -8.22
CA GLY A 90 14.29 -6.05 -7.44
C GLY A 90 13.90 -5.81 -5.97
N SER A 91 12.74 -6.28 -5.53
CA SER A 91 12.30 -6.13 -4.14
C SER A 91 13.14 -7.00 -3.21
N SER A 92 13.44 -6.47 -2.03
CA SER A 92 14.19 -7.13 -0.97
C SER A 92 13.37 -7.24 0.31
N ALA A 93 13.89 -7.97 1.30
CA ALA A 93 13.26 -8.05 2.61
C ALA A 93 13.26 -6.68 3.33
N ASP A 94 14.32 -5.88 3.14
CA ASP A 94 14.42 -4.51 3.69
C ASP A 94 13.33 -3.59 3.09
N ASP A 95 13.00 -3.74 1.80
CA ASP A 95 11.90 -2.98 1.19
C ASP A 95 10.54 -3.34 1.81
N VAL A 96 10.31 -4.63 2.07
CA VAL A 96 9.09 -5.11 2.73
C VAL A 96 9.00 -4.55 4.15
N ASP A 97 10.09 -4.59 4.92
CA ASP A 97 10.13 -4.08 6.29
C ASP A 97 9.88 -2.58 6.35
N ARG A 98 10.55 -1.80 5.49
CA ARG A 98 10.36 -0.35 5.41
C ARG A 98 8.91 0.01 5.06
N LEU A 99 8.29 -0.74 4.16
CA LEU A 99 6.88 -0.57 3.82
C LEU A 99 5.98 -0.84 5.03
N LEU A 100 6.18 -1.98 5.72
CA LEU A 100 5.36 -2.37 6.86
C LEU A 100 5.47 -1.33 7.99
N ASP A 101 6.69 -0.90 8.31
CA ASP A 101 6.96 0.11 9.34
C ASP A 101 6.35 1.47 8.98
N ALA A 102 6.51 1.92 7.73
CA ALA A 102 5.93 3.17 7.25
C ALA A 102 4.40 3.13 7.27
N LEU A 103 3.81 2.03 6.79
CA LEU A 103 2.37 1.85 6.80
C LEU A 103 1.82 1.82 8.23
N ALA A 104 2.50 1.13 9.15
CA ALA A 104 2.12 1.07 10.56
C ALA A 104 2.04 2.48 11.18
N ARG A 105 3.08 3.30 10.97
CA ARG A 105 3.12 4.70 11.43
C ARG A 105 1.99 5.53 10.82
N LEU A 106 1.81 5.48 9.50
CA LEU A 106 0.78 6.25 8.81
C LEU A 106 -0.65 5.86 9.20
N VAL A 107 -0.89 4.59 9.54
CA VAL A 107 -2.20 4.11 9.99
C VAL A 107 -2.47 4.50 11.46
N ALA A 108 -1.45 4.47 12.30
CA ALA A 108 -1.56 4.81 13.72
C ALA A 108 -1.67 6.32 13.93
N ASP A 109 -0.74 7.08 13.35
CA ASP A 109 -0.49 8.47 13.69
C ASP A 109 -0.94 9.45 12.59
N GLY A 110 -1.13 8.93 11.36
CA GLY A 110 -1.36 9.75 10.18
C GLY A 110 -0.05 10.26 9.55
N PRO A 111 -0.15 11.00 8.43
CA PRO A 111 1.02 11.61 7.80
C PRO A 111 1.63 12.74 8.64
N GLU A 112 2.95 12.90 8.57
CA GLU A 112 3.68 13.97 9.28
C GLU A 112 3.40 15.33 8.65
N HIS A 113 3.24 15.37 7.32
CA HIS A 113 3.01 16.61 6.59
C HIS A 113 1.52 16.88 6.36
N ALA A 114 1.20 18.14 6.07
CA ALA A 114 -0.14 18.51 5.63
C ALA A 114 -0.33 18.15 4.14
N TYR A 115 -1.48 17.59 3.79
CA TYR A 115 -1.85 17.23 2.43
C TYR A 115 -3.13 17.91 1.98
N ASP A 116 -3.21 18.22 0.69
CA ASP A 116 -4.42 18.72 0.04
C ASP A 116 -4.98 17.69 -0.93
N ARG A 117 -6.31 17.61 -1.01
CA ARG A 117 -7.01 16.81 -2.01
C ARG A 117 -7.31 17.67 -3.23
N THR A 118 -6.62 17.39 -4.32
CA THR A 118 -6.81 18.05 -5.62
C THR A 118 -7.64 17.15 -6.57
N PRO A 119 -8.11 17.67 -7.72
CA PRO A 119 -8.73 16.83 -8.76
C PRO A 119 -7.80 15.71 -9.27
N ALA A 120 -6.47 15.91 -9.21
CA ALA A 120 -5.48 14.92 -9.64
C ALA A 120 -5.15 13.88 -8.54
N GLY A 121 -5.62 14.08 -7.31
CA GLY A 121 -5.35 13.22 -6.16
C GLY A 121 -4.78 13.99 -4.96
N TRP A 122 -4.28 13.23 -4.00
CA TRP A 122 -3.63 13.78 -2.80
C TRP A 122 -2.19 14.20 -3.11
N CYS A 123 -1.79 15.38 -2.65
CA CYS A 123 -0.41 15.86 -2.72
C CYS A 123 -0.01 16.58 -1.42
N PRO A 124 1.27 16.58 -1.05
CA PRO A 124 1.77 17.42 0.04
C PRO A 124 1.42 18.89 -0.22
N ARG A 125 1.01 19.63 0.82
CA ARG A 125 0.76 21.08 0.75
C ARG A 125 2.05 21.84 0.43
N THR A 126 3.15 21.35 0.97
CA THR A 126 4.50 21.83 0.69
C THR A 126 5.31 20.65 0.19
N ASP A 127 5.77 20.75 -1.05
CA ASP A 127 6.62 19.75 -1.69
C ASP A 127 7.89 20.45 -2.17
N ASP A 128 8.97 20.32 -1.40
CA ASP A 128 10.28 20.91 -1.67
C ASP A 128 11.21 19.96 -2.44
N ARG A 129 10.71 18.78 -2.82
CA ARG A 129 11.48 17.80 -3.58
C ARG A 129 11.87 18.41 -4.93
N PRO A 130 13.16 18.31 -5.31
CA PRO A 130 13.62 18.88 -6.56
C PRO A 130 12.94 18.18 -7.74
N ARG A 131 12.49 18.96 -8.72
CA ARG A 131 12.05 18.40 -10.00
C ARG A 131 13.23 17.70 -10.68
N PRO A 132 13.04 16.53 -11.30
CA PRO A 132 14.10 15.91 -12.09
C PRO A 132 14.53 16.87 -13.20
N SER A 133 15.84 16.94 -13.46
CA SER A 133 16.44 17.82 -14.47
C SER A 133 16.08 17.46 -15.92
N PHE A 134 15.41 16.34 -16.12
CA PHE A 134 14.99 15.83 -17.41
C PHE A 134 13.48 16.07 -17.57
N ALA A 135 13.10 17.32 -17.78
CA ALA A 135 11.74 17.74 -18.12
C ALA A 135 11.73 18.35 -19.53
#